data_AF-A0A1H7W2C9-F1
#
_entry.id   AF-A0A1H7W2C9-F1
#
_cell.length_a   1.000
_cell.length_b   1.000
_cell.length_c   1.000
_cell.angle_alpha   90.00
_cell.angle_beta   90.00
_cell.angle_gamma   90.00
#
_symmetry.space_group_name_H-M   'P 1'
#
loop_
_entity.id
_entity.type
_entity.pdbx_description
1 polymer ?
#
loop_
_entity_poly.entity_id
_entity_poly.type
_entity_poly.pdbx_seq_one_letter_code
_entity_poly.pdbx_strand_id
1 'polypeptide(L)' 'MKKTFIEMKLFQVKPDKLEQFEAKIEEMTANQFKCEGCISLKYFKRFYKDLQKMLISPFDINLGYSV' A
#
# COMPACT_ATOMS: atom_id res chain seq x y z
N MET A 1 -24.59 -11.28 3.82
CA MET A 1 -23.17 -10.87 3.96
C MET A 1 -22.77 -10.12 2.71
N LYS A 2 -22.13 -8.98 2.89
CA LYS A 2 -21.85 -8.03 1.83
C LYS A 2 -20.39 -8.33 1.42
N LYS A 3 -20.18 -8.86 0.19
CA LYS A 3 -18.93 -9.54 -0.23
C LYS A 3 -17.75 -8.56 -0.26
N THR A 4 -16.77 -8.68 0.62
CA THR A 4 -15.55 -7.83 0.63
C THR A 4 -14.36 -8.58 0.05
N PHE A 5 -13.34 -7.85 -0.40
CA PHE A 5 -12.07 -8.43 -0.80
C PHE A 5 -10.89 -7.69 -0.19
N ILE A 6 -9.74 -8.35 -0.17
CA ILE A 6 -8.48 -7.75 0.23
C ILE A 6 -7.57 -7.71 -0.99
N GLU A 7 -7.02 -6.53 -1.27
CA GLU A 7 -5.99 -6.35 -2.29
C GLU A 7 -4.64 -6.05 -1.62
N MET A 8 -3.62 -6.80 -2.02
CA MET A 8 -2.24 -6.60 -1.57
C MET A 8 -1.34 -6.29 -2.76
N LYS A 9 -0.46 -5.29 -2.64
CA LYS A 9 0.59 -5.03 -3.64
C LYS A 9 1.96 -4.96 -2.98
N LEU A 10 2.99 -5.31 -3.72
CA LEU A 10 4.35 -5.39 -3.22
C LEU A 10 5.26 -4.63 -4.17
N PHE A 11 6.05 -3.70 -3.65
CA PHE A 11 6.98 -2.90 -4.44
C PHE A 11 8.40 -3.11 -3.93
N GLN A 12 9.32 -3.34 -4.86
CA GLN A 12 10.74 -3.21 -4.59
C GLN A 12 11.14 -1.79 -4.96
N VAL A 13 11.63 -1.05 -3.96
CA VAL A 13 12.02 0.36 -4.12
C VAL A 13 13.52 0.47 -3.96
N LYS A 14 14.16 1.18 -4.89
CA LYS A 14 15.59 1.48 -4.79
C LYS A 14 15.84 2.41 -3.59
N PRO A 15 16.92 2.23 -2.82
CA PRO A 15 17.18 3.05 -1.64
C PRO A 15 17.18 4.57 -1.91
N ASP A 16 17.70 4.99 -3.07
CA ASP A 16 17.77 6.39 -3.51
C ASP A 16 16.41 7.00 -3.92
N LYS A 17 15.38 6.16 -4.07
CA LYS A 17 14.01 6.57 -4.45
C LYS A 17 13.00 6.43 -3.32
N LEU A 18 13.47 6.08 -2.12
CA LEU A 18 12.63 5.82 -0.97
C LEU A 18 11.73 7.00 -0.61
N GLU A 19 12.34 8.17 -0.40
CA GLU A 19 11.62 9.39 0.02
C GLU A 19 10.55 9.79 -1.01
N GLN A 20 10.89 9.74 -2.29
CA GLN A 20 9.95 10.02 -3.39
C GLN A 20 8.80 9.02 -3.44
N PHE A 21 9.07 7.76 -3.10
CA PHE A 21 8.04 6.73 -3.04
C PHE A 21 7.11 6.95 -1.84
N GLU A 22 7.64 7.29 -0.67
CA GLU A 22 6.84 7.57 0.54
C GLU A 22 5.90 8.76 0.34
N ALA A 23 6.38 9.85 -0.29
CA ALA A 23 5.52 10.98 -0.64
C ALA A 23 4.34 10.56 -1.54
N LYS A 24 4.58 9.67 -2.51
CA LYS A 24 3.51 9.13 -3.37
C LYS A 24 2.54 8.21 -2.61
N ILE A 25 3.03 7.43 -1.65
CA ILE A 25 2.18 6.57 -0.83
C ILE A 25 1.24 7.40 0.04
N GLU A 26 1.71 8.49 0.62
CA GLU A 26 0.87 9.40 1.41
C GLU A 26 -0.25 10.01 0.55
N GLU A 27 0.10 10.54 -0.63
CA GLU A 27 -0.87 11.07 -1.59
C GLU A 27 -1.90 10.01 -2.00
N MET A 28 -1.43 8.82 -2.39
CA MET A 28 -2.29 7.74 -2.84
C MET A 28 -3.19 7.23 -1.71
N THR A 29 -2.70 7.15 -0.48
CA THR A 29 -3.48 6.75 0.69
C THR A 29 -4.61 7.76 0.94
N ALA A 30 -4.30 9.05 0.92
CA ALA A 30 -5.29 10.12 1.07
C ALA A 30 -6.37 10.09 -0.03
N ASN A 31 -6.00 9.72 -1.26
CA ASN A 31 -6.93 9.60 -2.37
C ASN A 31 -7.79 8.32 -2.29
N GLN A 32 -7.20 7.17 -1.94
CA GLN A 32 -7.95 5.91 -1.81
C GLN A 32 -8.95 5.94 -0.65
N PHE A 33 -8.63 6.62 0.46
CA PHE A 33 -9.59 6.82 1.56
C PHE A 33 -10.85 7.59 1.14
N LYS A 34 -10.81 8.35 0.04
CA LYS A 34 -11.97 9.06 -0.52
C LYS A 34 -12.80 8.19 -1.47
N CYS A 35 -12.29 7.03 -1.89
CA CYS A 35 -13.00 6.15 -2.81
C CYS A 35 -14.16 5.44 -2.09
N GLU A 36 -15.33 5.44 -2.72
CA GLU A 36 -16.47 4.68 -2.22
C GLU A 36 -16.13 3.19 -2.15
N GLY A 37 -16.46 2.56 -1.03
CA GLY A 37 -16.13 1.15 -0.78
C GLY A 37 -14.74 0.91 -0.18
N CYS A 38 -13.90 1.91 0.02
CA CYS A 38 -12.69 1.76 0.82
C CYS A 38 -13.07 1.56 2.30
N ILE A 39 -12.76 0.39 2.87
CA ILE A 39 -13.05 0.09 4.28
C ILE A 39 -11.83 0.40 5.16
N SER A 40 -10.63 0.00 4.73
CA SER A 40 -9.39 0.31 5.43
C SER A 40 -8.17 0.17 4.52
N LEU A 41 -7.12 0.92 4.87
CA LEU A 41 -5.82 0.95 4.19
C LEU A 41 -4.70 0.84 5.22
N LYS A 42 -3.74 -0.05 4.98
CA LYS A 42 -2.51 -0.16 5.79
C LYS A 42 -1.25 -0.12 4.95
N TYR A 43 -0.25 0.58 5.46
CA TYR A 43 1.08 0.67 4.87
C TYR A 43 2.10 -0.06 5.77
N PHE A 44 2.90 -0.95 5.18
CA PHE A 44 3.97 -1.65 5.87
C PHE A 44 5.31 -1.46 5.16
N LYS A 45 6.32 -1.08 5.93
CA LYS A 45 7.70 -0.94 5.48
C LYS A 45 8.54 -2.08 6.05
N ARG A 46 9.28 -2.79 5.19
CA ARG A 46 10.26 -3.81 5.61
C ARG A 46 11.65 -3.44 5.11
N PHE A 47 12.61 -3.44 6.02
CA PHE A 47 14.02 -3.28 5.69
C PHE A 47 14.69 -4.66 5.77
N TYR A 48 15.31 -5.10 4.67
CA TYR A 48 16.21 -6.25 4.71
C TYR A 48 17.62 -5.74 5.03
N LYS A 49 18.21 -6.22 6.12
CA LYS A 49 19.53 -5.75 6.60
C LYS A 49 20.68 -6.12 5.67
N ASP A 50 20.55 -7.18 4.86
CA ASP A 50 21.71 -7.82 4.21
C ASP A 50 21.77 -7.67 2.69
N LEU A 51 20.73 -7.14 2.05
CA LEU A 51 20.70 -6.85 0.62
C LEU A 51 20.17 -5.43 0.46
N GLN A 52 20.88 -4.58 -0.28
CA GLN A 52 20.54 -3.18 -0.61
C GLN A 52 19.25 -3.05 -1.46
N LYS A 53 18.21 -3.82 -1.16
CA LYS A 53 16.92 -3.88 -1.82
C LYS A 53 15.86 -3.70 -0.74
N MET A 54 15.21 -2.55 -0.76
CA MET A 54 14.14 -2.28 0.17
C MET A 54 12.82 -2.72 -0.44
N LEU A 55 12.18 -3.68 0.21
CA LEU A 55 10.87 -4.18 -0.19
C LEU A 55 9.83 -3.41 0.62
N ILE A 56 9.17 -2.47 -0.03
CA ILE A 56 8.02 -1.78 0.55
C ILE A 56 6.79 -2.58 0.14
N SER A 57 6.01 -3.08 1.10
CA SER A 57 4.74 -3.74 0.83
C SER A 57 3.62 -2.83 1.33
N PRO A 58 3.17 -1.85 0.54
CA PRO A 58 1.96 -1.14 0.88
C PRO A 58 0.76 -2.06 0.59
N PHE A 59 -0.31 -1.85 1.32
CA PHE A 59 -1.67 -2.29 0.99
C PHE A 59 -2.03 -3.66 1.58
N ASP A 60 -2.71 -3.60 2.72
CA ASP A 60 -4.04 -4.20 2.79
C ASP A 60 -5.01 -3.12 2.32
N ILE A 61 -5.66 -3.30 1.17
CA ILE A 61 -6.91 -2.59 0.89
C ILE A 61 -8.03 -3.55 1.23
N ASN A 62 -8.82 -3.28 2.27
CA ASN A 62 -10.16 -3.87 2.35
C ASN A 62 -11.01 -3.12 1.32
N LEU A 63 -11.01 -3.60 0.08
CA LEU A 63 -11.93 -3.10 -0.91
C LEU A 63 -13.28 -3.76 -0.65
N GLY A 64 -14.27 -2.91 -0.50
CA GLY A 64 -15.66 -3.26 -0.32
C GLY A 64 -16.25 -3.96 -1.55
N TYR A 65 -17.55 -3.80 -1.70
CA TYR A 65 -18.39 -4.82 -2.32
C TYR A 65 -17.96 -5.31 -3.70
N SER A 66 -17.84 -6.64 -3.84
CA SER A 66 -17.89 -7.29 -5.16
C SER A 66 -19.26 -7.01 -5.74
N VAL A 67 -19.29 -6.22 -6.82
CA VAL A 67 -20.39 -6.24 -7.78
C VAL A 67 -20.46 -7.63 -8.41
#